data_AF-A0A562IFP9-F1
#
_entry.id   AF-A0A562IFP9-F1
#
_cell.length_a   1.000
_cell.length_b   1.000
_cell.length_c   1.000
_cell.angle_alpha   90.00
_cell.angle_beta   90.00
_cell.angle_gamma   90.00
#
_symmetry.space_group_name_H-M   'P 1'
#
loop_
_entity.id
_entity.type
_entity.pdbx_description
1 polymer ?
#
loop_
_entity_poly.entity_id
_entity_poly.type
_entity_poly.pdbx_seq_one_letter_code
_entity_poly.pdbx_strand_id
1 'polypeptide(L)'
;MHSGGPPELLTKRSLVAVSHAVEQAALATAEDGPLLVMALFQRLPYLERELPVYARIAETAAATVVGVAGQCPEALPAGLCGVVLDEAEDLAREWTVVALTPRFGAALVAYDRAEVEPAATLESGRIFEGWWGFRRDEALHEALRLRDRLAERLPASVRAAVDGVLARVSDLPSTPGEARGEAALRLMFSHAERAARARRSPGSGAGAPAPAEGGPGPLDEPGMRRWTGADGVTASGTLPVALVGVRVDEPAGVPERFGRRTTGREAQAVIRAVTAPLRPVDRAVRLTDQEYLLILPSLTEEQAVAVAGQVHEAVTALAQSYPFVAFAVHAAVTVTTRRPLPVADVRHAVGWAAREGVPVARLAPEAAEAPAGR
;
A
#
# COMPACT_ATOMS: atom_id res chain seq x y z
N MET A 1 4.89 23.76 16.33
CA MET A 1 5.37 24.52 15.16
C MET A 1 5.55 23.50 14.05
N HIS A 2 4.65 23.47 13.07
CA HIS A 2 4.70 22.55 11.93
C HIS A 2 5.36 23.28 10.77
N SER A 3 6.64 23.05 10.52
CA SER A 3 7.39 23.68 9.42
C SER A 3 7.64 22.68 8.29
N GLY A 4 6.58 21.98 7.88
CA GLY A 4 6.51 21.28 6.60
C GLY A 4 5.50 21.99 5.70
N GLY A 5 5.60 21.79 4.38
CA GLY A 5 4.56 22.24 3.46
C GLY A 5 3.17 21.71 3.87
N PRO A 6 2.06 22.35 3.44
CA PRO A 6 0.73 21.88 3.79
C PRO A 6 0.56 20.43 3.32
N PRO A 7 0.08 19.52 4.19
CA PRO A 7 -0.09 18.12 3.82
C PRO A 7 -1.10 18.00 2.68
N GLU A 8 -0.77 17.16 1.71
CA GLU A 8 -1.60 16.81 0.56
C GLU A 8 -1.76 15.29 0.44
N LEU A 9 -2.84 14.88 -0.23
CA LEU A 9 -3.07 13.46 -0.52
C LEU A 9 -2.29 13.06 -1.76
N LEU A 10 -1.45 12.05 -1.59
CA LEU A 10 -0.51 11.56 -2.58
C LEU A 10 -0.78 10.09 -2.87
N THR A 11 -0.67 9.71 -4.14
CA THR A 11 -0.68 8.29 -4.53
C THR A 11 0.73 7.73 -4.42
N LYS A 12 0.90 6.41 -4.32
CA LYS A 12 2.24 5.78 -4.41
C LYS A 12 3.02 6.24 -5.65
N ARG A 13 2.35 6.37 -6.80
CA ARG A 13 2.98 6.82 -8.05
C ARG A 13 3.54 8.23 -7.93
N SER A 14 2.79 9.10 -7.28
CA SER A 14 3.18 10.49 -6.98
C SER A 14 4.42 10.51 -6.08
N LEU A 15 4.43 9.72 -5.00
CA LEU A 15 5.58 9.59 -4.10
C LEU A 15 6.84 9.06 -4.80
N VAL A 16 6.71 8.01 -5.61
CA VAL A 16 7.83 7.46 -6.40
C VAL A 16 8.38 8.51 -7.37
N ALA A 17 7.52 9.25 -8.07
CA ALA A 17 7.95 10.29 -8.99
C ALA A 17 8.72 11.43 -8.29
N VAL A 18 8.25 11.86 -7.12
CA VAL A 18 8.94 12.88 -6.31
C VAL A 18 10.24 12.34 -5.71
N SER A 19 10.25 11.11 -5.18
CA SER A 19 11.46 10.46 -4.64
C SER A 19 12.55 10.40 -5.70
N HIS A 20 12.22 9.91 -6.90
CA HIS A 20 13.15 9.89 -8.02
C HIS A 20 13.61 11.30 -8.40
N ALA A 21 12.75 12.33 -8.33
CA ALA A 21 13.17 13.70 -8.61
C ALA A 21 14.19 14.21 -7.58
N VAL A 22 14.00 13.89 -6.29
CA VAL A 22 14.96 14.21 -5.21
C VAL A 22 16.28 13.47 -5.42
N GLU A 23 16.22 12.16 -5.71
CA GLU A 23 17.40 11.31 -5.95
C GLU A 23 18.18 11.73 -7.20
N GLN A 24 17.49 12.06 -8.30
CA GLN A 24 18.13 12.59 -9.50
C GLN A 24 18.76 13.95 -9.25
N ALA A 25 18.14 14.82 -8.43
CA ALA A 25 18.74 16.09 -8.05
C ALA A 25 19.99 15.88 -7.18
N ALA A 26 19.99 14.89 -6.28
CA ALA A 26 21.15 14.52 -5.47
C ALA A 26 22.32 13.97 -6.32
N LEU A 27 22.02 13.26 -7.41
CA LEU A 27 23.01 12.71 -8.34
C LEU A 27 23.50 13.72 -9.38
N ALA A 28 22.84 14.86 -9.53
CA ALA A 28 23.25 15.88 -10.48
C ALA A 28 24.59 16.49 -10.04
N THR A 29 25.56 16.54 -10.96
CA THR A 29 26.86 17.16 -10.69
C THR A 29 26.68 18.66 -10.41
N ALA A 30 27.02 19.10 -9.20
CA ALA A 30 26.96 20.50 -8.81
C ALA A 30 28.06 20.86 -7.80
N GLU A 31 28.58 22.10 -7.89
CA GLU A 31 29.56 22.64 -6.94
C GLU A 31 28.84 23.21 -5.70
N ASP A 32 28.08 22.37 -5.01
CA ASP A 32 27.17 22.81 -3.95
C ASP A 32 27.66 22.50 -2.52
N GLY A 33 28.83 21.84 -2.41
CA GLY A 33 29.41 21.43 -1.13
C GLY A 33 29.05 20.00 -0.73
N PRO A 34 29.29 19.59 0.52
CA PRO A 34 29.06 18.22 0.96
C PRO A 34 27.56 17.89 0.95
N LEU A 35 27.22 16.74 0.36
CA LEU A 35 25.86 16.24 0.24
C LEU A 35 25.51 15.31 1.41
N LEU A 36 24.33 15.52 1.99
CA LEU A 36 23.65 14.62 2.91
C LEU A 36 22.41 14.05 2.22
N VAL A 37 22.25 12.73 2.26
CA VAL A 37 21.00 12.06 1.87
C VAL A 37 20.51 11.17 3.01
N MET A 38 19.23 11.30 3.35
CA MET A 38 18.55 10.45 4.33
C MET A 38 17.26 9.93 3.71
N ALA A 39 17.04 8.62 3.72
CA ALA A 39 15.81 8.03 3.22
C ALA A 39 15.25 6.96 4.15
N LEU A 40 13.93 6.88 4.26
CA LEU A 40 13.23 5.88 5.06
C LEU A 40 12.39 4.99 4.14
N PHE A 41 12.59 3.68 4.29
CA PHE A 41 11.90 2.65 3.56
C PHE A 41 10.99 1.88 4.52
N GLN A 42 9.71 1.84 4.18
CA GLN A 42 8.73 1.05 4.93
C GLN A 42 9.04 -0.45 4.90
N ARG A 43 9.91 -0.93 3.99
CA ARG A 43 10.21 -2.35 3.78
C ARG A 43 11.56 -2.61 3.11
N LEU A 44 12.17 -3.76 3.44
CA LEU A 44 13.40 -4.23 2.80
C LEU A 44 13.30 -4.32 1.26
N PRO A 45 12.26 -4.91 0.63
CA PRO A 45 12.25 -5.02 -0.83
C PRO A 45 12.03 -3.70 -1.57
N TYR A 46 11.66 -2.63 -0.85
CA TYR A 46 11.66 -1.27 -1.43
C TYR A 46 13.09 -0.72 -1.46
N LEU A 47 13.84 -0.88 -0.36
CA LEU A 47 15.26 -0.55 -0.33
C LEU A 47 16.05 -1.36 -1.37
N GLU A 48 15.85 -2.68 -1.46
CA GLU A 48 16.58 -3.55 -2.39
C GLU A 48 16.48 -3.11 -3.85
N ARG A 49 15.32 -2.59 -4.26
CA ARG A 49 15.10 -2.06 -5.62
C ARG A 49 15.89 -0.78 -5.86
N GLU A 50 16.05 0.05 -4.83
CA GLU A 50 16.72 1.34 -4.90
C GLU A 50 18.21 1.27 -4.51
N LEU A 51 18.71 0.14 -4.00
CA LEU A 51 20.12 -0.03 -3.61
C LEU A 51 21.12 0.46 -4.67
N PRO A 52 20.95 0.20 -5.98
CA PRO A 52 21.85 0.74 -7.00
C PRO A 52 21.90 2.27 -7.05
N VAL A 53 20.76 2.95 -6.79
CA VAL A 53 20.68 4.41 -6.76
C VAL A 53 21.39 4.94 -5.51
N TYR A 54 21.11 4.36 -4.34
CA TYR A 54 21.73 4.79 -3.08
C TYR A 54 23.22 4.47 -3.01
N ALA A 55 23.69 3.41 -3.67
CA ALA A 55 25.12 3.15 -3.85
C ALA A 55 25.80 4.30 -4.61
N ARG A 56 25.22 4.75 -5.73
CA ARG A 56 25.75 5.88 -6.51
C ARG A 56 25.72 7.21 -5.74
N ILE A 57 24.71 7.42 -4.90
CA ILE A 57 24.65 8.59 -4.02
C ILE A 57 25.78 8.51 -2.97
N ALA A 58 25.98 7.35 -2.36
CA ALA A 58 26.99 7.13 -1.34
C ALA A 58 28.44 7.29 -1.84
N GLU A 59 28.68 7.13 -3.14
CA GLU A 59 29.99 7.40 -3.76
C GLU A 59 30.41 8.87 -3.71
N THR A 60 29.45 9.80 -3.67
CA THR A 60 29.72 11.25 -3.74
C THR A 60 29.26 12.02 -2.50
N ALA A 61 28.31 11.49 -1.75
CA ALA A 61 27.78 12.13 -0.55
C ALA A 61 28.78 12.07 0.62
N ALA A 62 28.74 13.10 1.46
CA ALA A 62 29.45 13.09 2.74
C ALA A 62 28.81 12.12 3.73
N ALA A 63 27.48 11.94 3.65
CA ALA A 63 26.74 10.94 4.40
C ALA A 63 25.50 10.47 3.63
N THR A 64 25.27 9.16 3.61
CA THR A 64 24.03 8.56 3.11
C THR A 64 23.47 7.61 4.16
N VAL A 65 22.26 7.91 4.64
CA VAL A 65 21.59 7.14 5.70
C VAL A 65 20.29 6.57 5.15
N VAL A 66 20.08 5.26 5.30
CA VAL A 66 18.83 4.59 4.95
C VAL A 66 18.22 3.91 6.17
N GLY A 67 17.03 4.34 6.56
CA GLY A 67 16.21 3.65 7.56
C GLY A 67 15.33 2.60 6.88
N VAL A 68 15.19 1.42 7.47
CA VAL A 68 14.32 0.37 6.94
C VAL A 68 13.59 -0.36 8.06
N ALA A 69 12.27 -0.51 7.92
CA ALA A 69 11.45 -1.22 8.89
C ALA A 69 11.75 -2.73 8.93
N GLY A 70 11.86 -3.26 10.14
CA GLY A 70 12.04 -4.68 10.43
C GLY A 70 13.49 -5.14 10.28
N GLN A 71 14.00 -5.19 9.04
CA GLN A 71 15.34 -5.74 8.75
C GLN A 71 16.08 -4.95 7.67
N CYS A 72 17.40 -4.95 7.77
CA CYS A 72 18.32 -4.35 6.79
C CYS A 72 19.03 -5.45 5.98
N PRO A 73 19.46 -5.21 4.72
CA PRO A 73 20.30 -6.16 4.00
C PRO A 73 21.55 -6.55 4.80
N GLU A 74 21.98 -7.82 4.69
CA GLU A 74 23.19 -8.32 5.38
C GLU A 74 24.45 -7.53 4.98
N ALA A 75 24.50 -7.05 3.73
CA ALA A 75 25.59 -6.25 3.20
C ALA A 75 25.04 -4.99 2.53
N LEU A 76 25.50 -3.83 2.98
CA LEU A 76 25.24 -2.54 2.35
C LEU A 76 26.46 -2.10 1.52
N PRO A 77 26.23 -1.39 0.39
CA PRO A 77 27.28 -0.71 -0.35
C PRO A 77 28.15 0.19 0.55
N ALA A 78 29.43 0.33 0.19
CA ALA A 78 30.34 1.22 0.91
C ALA A 78 29.79 2.67 0.93
N GLY A 79 29.93 3.34 2.07
CA GLY A 79 29.42 4.71 2.27
C GLY A 79 27.93 4.79 2.63
N LEU A 80 27.16 3.70 2.49
CA LEU A 80 25.76 3.64 2.88
C LEU A 80 25.62 3.17 4.34
N CYS A 81 24.96 3.97 5.17
CA CYS A 81 24.66 3.62 6.56
C CYS A 81 23.21 3.16 6.69
N GLY A 82 23.00 1.89 7.04
CA GLY A 82 21.68 1.35 7.33
C GLY A 82 21.27 1.54 8.79
N VAL A 83 20.00 1.87 9.02
CA VAL A 83 19.37 1.89 10.34
C VAL A 83 18.13 1.01 10.31
N VAL A 84 18.06 0.05 11.23
CA VAL A 84 16.86 -0.76 11.41
C VAL A 84 15.83 0.05 12.21
N LEU A 85 14.60 0.09 11.70
CA LEU A 85 13.46 0.71 12.35
C LEU A 85 12.56 -0.39 12.93
N ASP A 86 12.03 -0.16 14.12
CA ASP A 86 11.03 -1.05 14.73
C ASP A 86 9.71 -0.91 13.96
N GLU A 87 9.07 -2.01 13.56
CA GLU A 87 7.82 -1.97 12.79
C GLU A 87 6.66 -1.24 13.51
N ALA A 88 6.73 -1.14 14.84
CA ALA A 88 5.75 -0.44 15.66
C ALA A 88 5.99 1.09 15.75
N GLU A 89 7.18 1.58 15.39
CA GLU A 89 7.50 3.01 15.52
C GLU A 89 6.97 3.85 14.35
N ASP A 90 6.69 5.13 14.60
CA ASP A 90 6.09 6.02 13.59
C ASP A 90 6.94 6.13 12.31
N LEU A 91 8.27 6.11 12.44
CA LEU A 91 9.20 6.19 11.31
C LEU A 91 9.10 4.98 10.37
N ALA A 92 8.65 3.81 10.85
CA ALA A 92 8.47 2.64 9.99
C ALA A 92 7.29 2.80 9.01
N ARG A 93 6.34 3.71 9.32
CA ARG A 93 5.20 4.06 8.46
C ARG A 93 5.49 5.28 7.60
N GLU A 94 6.61 5.95 7.82
CA GLU A 94 7.03 7.15 7.11
C GLU A 94 7.76 6.75 5.82
N TRP A 95 7.37 7.38 4.71
CA TRP A 95 8.12 7.43 3.47
C TRP A 95 8.83 8.76 3.42
N THR A 96 10.16 8.74 3.52
CA THR A 96 10.95 9.97 3.52
C THR A 96 12.15 9.88 2.61
N VAL A 97 12.43 10.96 1.89
CA VAL A 97 13.70 11.18 1.18
C VAL A 97 14.08 12.64 1.38
N VAL A 98 15.27 12.87 1.92
CA VAL A 98 15.86 14.19 2.11
C VAL A 98 17.21 14.21 1.40
N ALA A 99 17.43 15.23 0.56
CA ALA A 99 18.72 15.53 -0.02
C ALA A 99 19.09 16.97 0.33
N LEU A 100 20.29 17.18 0.85
CA LEU A 100 20.70 18.47 1.40
C LEU A 100 22.18 18.76 1.13
N THR A 101 22.44 19.95 0.60
CA THR A 101 23.77 20.56 0.50
C THR A 101 23.71 21.99 1.02
N PRO A 102 24.84 22.67 1.22
CA PRO A 102 24.86 24.11 1.49
C PRO A 102 24.09 24.99 0.50
N ARG A 103 23.81 24.52 -0.73
CA ARG A 103 23.18 25.34 -1.80
C ARG A 103 21.92 24.75 -2.41
N PHE A 104 21.54 23.54 -2.01
CA PHE A 104 20.38 22.82 -2.49
C PHE A 104 19.71 22.08 -1.33
N GLY A 105 18.39 21.98 -1.36
CA GLY A 105 17.71 21.02 -0.51
C GLY A 105 16.38 20.61 -1.11
N ALA A 106 16.04 19.34 -0.90
CA ALA A 106 14.74 18.79 -1.24
C ALA A 106 14.34 17.76 -0.20
N ALA A 107 13.05 17.72 0.10
CA ALA A 107 12.47 16.78 1.03
C ALA A 107 11.15 16.26 0.50
N LEU A 108 10.89 15.00 0.79
CA LEU A 108 9.58 14.35 0.70
C LEU A 108 9.38 13.66 2.05
N VAL A 109 8.22 13.89 2.66
CA VAL A 109 7.79 13.20 3.87
C VAL A 109 6.32 12.83 3.70
N ALA A 110 5.99 11.55 3.79
CA ALA A 110 4.62 11.08 3.67
C ALA A 110 4.33 9.88 4.58
N TYR A 111 3.10 9.78 5.07
CA TYR A 111 2.63 8.71 5.91
C TYR A 111 1.54 7.91 5.19
N ASP A 112 1.59 6.59 5.31
CA ASP A 112 0.52 5.73 4.79
C ASP A 112 -0.75 5.93 5.62
N ARG A 113 -1.85 6.31 4.96
CA ARG A 113 -3.16 6.45 5.62
C ARG A 113 -3.85 5.12 5.90
N ALA A 114 -3.28 4.02 5.40
CA ALA A 114 -3.93 2.72 5.37
C ALA A 114 -5.29 2.76 4.64
N GLU A 115 -5.41 3.65 3.64
CA GLU A 115 -6.57 3.85 2.78
C GLU A 115 -6.22 3.51 1.33
N VAL A 116 -7.22 3.10 0.55
CA VAL A 116 -7.04 2.79 -0.87
C VAL A 116 -8.11 3.44 -1.75
N GLU A 117 -7.69 3.84 -2.95
CA GLU A 117 -8.54 4.22 -4.07
C GLU A 117 -8.63 3.09 -5.11
N PRO A 118 -9.68 3.08 -5.96
CA PRO A 118 -9.80 2.10 -7.03
C PRO A 118 -8.61 2.15 -8.00
N ALA A 119 -7.86 1.05 -8.10
CA ALA A 119 -6.68 0.96 -8.93
C ALA A 119 -6.47 -0.46 -9.50
N ALA A 120 -5.53 -0.57 -10.43
CA ALA A 120 -5.17 -1.82 -11.10
C ALA A 120 -4.56 -2.86 -10.14
N THR A 121 -3.90 -2.41 -9.07
CA THR A 121 -3.40 -3.26 -7.98
C THR A 121 -3.67 -2.58 -6.64
N LEU A 122 -3.76 -3.37 -5.57
CA LEU A 122 -3.94 -2.87 -4.21
C LEU A 122 -2.84 -1.89 -3.80
N GLU A 123 -1.58 -2.21 -4.14
CA GLU A 123 -0.43 -1.37 -3.84
C GLU A 123 -0.47 -0.02 -4.57
N SER A 124 -0.88 -0.01 -5.84
CA SER A 124 -1.01 1.23 -6.62
C SER A 124 -2.16 2.13 -6.16
N GLY A 125 -3.13 1.57 -5.42
CA GLY A 125 -4.27 2.31 -4.89
C GLY A 125 -4.02 2.97 -3.53
N ARG A 126 -2.89 2.69 -2.86
CA ARG A 126 -2.59 3.26 -1.54
C ARG A 126 -2.54 4.79 -1.56
N ILE A 127 -3.16 5.38 -0.55
CA ILE A 127 -3.21 6.83 -0.31
C ILE A 127 -2.25 7.17 0.83
N PHE A 128 -1.49 8.23 0.61
CA PHE A 128 -0.54 8.78 1.57
C PHE A 128 -0.90 10.22 1.87
N GLU A 129 -0.61 10.66 3.08
CA GLU A 129 -0.69 12.06 3.47
C GLU A 129 0.72 12.57 3.71
N GLY A 130 1.11 13.65 3.03
CA GLY A 130 2.47 14.13 3.12
C GLY A 130 2.69 15.43 2.41
N TRP A 131 3.94 15.85 2.37
CA TRP A 131 4.37 17.03 1.65
C TRP A 131 5.74 16.77 1.02
N TRP A 132 6.05 17.57 0.02
CA TRP A 132 7.37 17.59 -0.59
C TRP A 132 7.73 19.01 -0.98
N GLY A 133 9.01 19.30 -1.09
CA GLY A 133 9.53 20.63 -1.42
C GLY A 133 10.95 20.56 -1.93
N PHE A 134 11.38 21.64 -2.58
CA PHE A 134 12.74 21.82 -3.12
C PHE A 134 13.41 23.07 -2.53
N ARG A 135 13.05 23.38 -1.29
CA ARG A 135 13.62 24.46 -0.51
C ARG A 135 14.60 23.91 0.52
N ARG A 136 15.72 24.62 0.67
CA ARG A 136 16.80 24.19 1.57
C ARG A 136 16.43 24.30 3.04
N ASP A 137 15.66 25.32 3.42
CA ASP A 137 15.16 25.47 4.79
C ASP A 137 14.25 24.31 5.19
N GLU A 138 13.29 23.92 4.34
CA GLU A 138 12.41 22.77 4.60
C GLU A 138 13.20 21.45 4.70
N ALA A 139 14.15 21.21 3.78
CA ALA A 139 15.00 20.03 3.84
C ALA A 139 15.94 20.01 5.07
N LEU A 140 16.43 21.17 5.51
CA LEU A 140 17.21 21.30 6.74
C LEU A 140 16.38 20.91 7.98
N HIS A 141 15.13 21.40 8.07
CA HIS A 141 14.25 21.04 9.19
C HIS A 141 14.03 19.53 9.27
N GLU A 142 13.79 18.88 8.13
CA GLU A 142 13.60 17.42 8.10
C GLU A 142 14.88 16.65 8.38
N ALA A 143 16.02 17.10 7.85
CA ALA A 143 17.31 16.49 8.16
C ALA A 143 17.65 16.60 9.65
N LEU A 144 17.36 17.73 10.31
CA LEU A 144 17.51 17.90 11.76
C LEU A 144 16.59 16.95 12.53
N ARG A 145 15.31 16.85 12.14
CA ARG A 145 14.34 15.93 12.76
C ARG A 145 14.83 14.48 12.68
N LEU A 146 15.27 14.04 11.49
CA LEU A 146 15.77 12.68 11.30
C LEU A 146 17.08 12.44 12.05
N ARG A 147 18.01 13.42 12.04
CA ARG A 147 19.24 13.36 12.83
C ARG A 147 18.92 13.12 14.30
N ASP A 148 18.02 13.90 14.88
CA ASP A 148 17.63 13.77 16.29
C ASP A 148 16.98 12.41 16.60
N ARG A 149 16.12 11.91 15.70
CA ARG A 149 15.44 10.61 15.88
C ARG A 149 16.36 9.41 15.70
N LEU A 150 17.39 9.51 14.86
CA LEU A 150 18.29 8.41 14.52
C LEU A 150 19.66 8.51 15.24
N ALA A 151 19.94 9.59 15.97
CA ALA A 151 21.26 9.92 16.52
C ALA A 151 21.96 8.75 17.26
N GLU A 152 21.23 8.07 18.14
CA GLU A 152 21.75 6.95 18.94
C GLU A 152 21.95 5.66 18.14
N ARG A 153 21.37 5.59 16.94
CA ARG A 153 21.47 4.44 16.02
C ARG A 153 22.55 4.61 14.95
N LEU A 154 23.11 5.82 14.83
CA LEU A 154 24.14 6.13 13.84
C LEU A 154 25.55 5.86 14.38
N PRO A 155 26.46 5.25 13.59
CA PRO A 155 27.88 5.20 13.91
C PRO A 155 28.44 6.61 14.12
N ALA A 156 29.38 6.77 15.07
CA ALA A 156 29.92 8.08 15.44
C ALA A 156 30.52 8.86 14.26
N SER A 157 31.14 8.17 13.30
CA SER A 157 31.69 8.77 12.07
C SER A 157 30.60 9.32 11.15
N VAL A 158 29.52 8.55 10.95
CA VAL A 158 28.37 8.96 10.14
C VAL A 158 27.66 10.15 10.79
N ARG A 159 27.44 10.08 12.10
CA ARG A 159 26.85 11.19 12.88
C ARG A 159 27.66 12.48 12.74
N ALA A 160 28.99 12.41 12.87
CA ALA A 160 29.86 13.56 12.68
C ALA A 160 29.80 14.14 11.26
N ALA A 161 29.68 13.29 10.24
CA ALA A 161 29.51 13.74 8.86
C ALA A 161 28.15 14.44 8.65
N VAL A 162 27.06 13.88 9.19
CA VAL A 162 25.72 14.49 9.18
C VAL A 162 25.76 15.86 9.85
N ASP A 163 26.27 15.93 11.09
CA ASP A 163 26.35 17.19 11.85
C ASP A 163 27.22 18.24 11.12
N GLY A 164 28.29 17.80 10.45
CA GLY A 164 29.15 18.67 9.64
C GLY A 164 28.44 19.30 8.44
N VAL A 165 27.53 18.58 7.77
CA VAL A 165 26.71 19.14 6.68
C VAL A 165 25.67 20.10 7.26
N LEU A 166 24.94 19.70 8.30
CA LEU A 166 23.87 20.50 8.91
C LEU A 166 24.38 21.85 9.41
N ALA A 167 25.57 21.89 10.03
CA ALA A 167 26.20 23.12 10.49
C ALA A 167 26.42 24.12 9.33
N ARG A 168 26.99 23.65 8.20
CA ARG A 168 27.25 24.52 7.03
C ARG A 168 25.99 25.07 6.38
N VAL A 169 24.91 24.29 6.37
CA VAL A 169 23.62 24.72 5.78
C VAL A 169 22.95 25.77 6.65
N SER A 170 23.02 25.61 7.97
CA SER A 170 22.39 26.52 8.95
C SER A 170 22.93 27.94 8.86
N ASP A 171 24.18 28.11 8.41
CA ASP A 171 24.84 29.40 8.23
C ASP A 171 24.38 30.14 6.95
N LEU A 172 23.62 29.50 6.05
CA LEU A 172 23.23 30.04 4.76
C LEU A 172 21.71 30.22 4.66
N PRO A 173 21.19 31.45 4.51
CA PRO A 173 19.75 31.68 4.38
C PRO A 173 19.22 31.22 3.03
N SER A 174 18.01 30.63 3.02
CA SER A 174 17.33 30.25 1.77
C SER A 174 17.10 31.46 0.88
N THR A 175 17.23 31.25 -0.43
CA THR A 175 17.11 32.31 -1.43
C THR A 175 15.68 32.40 -1.97
N PRO A 176 15.20 33.58 -2.39
CA PRO A 176 13.92 33.70 -3.10
C PRO A 176 13.85 32.89 -4.41
N GLY A 177 15.01 32.46 -4.95
CA GLY A 177 15.08 31.58 -6.11
C GLY A 177 14.53 30.18 -5.83
N GLU A 178 14.80 29.63 -4.65
CA GLU A 178 14.28 28.32 -4.21
C GLU A 178 12.75 28.31 -4.20
N ALA A 179 12.13 29.33 -3.59
CA ALA A 179 10.67 29.45 -3.53
C ALA A 179 10.03 29.57 -4.93
N ARG A 180 10.66 30.31 -5.86
CA ARG A 180 10.17 30.41 -7.25
C ARG A 180 10.34 29.11 -8.02
N GLY A 181 11.46 28.42 -7.82
CA GLY A 181 11.74 27.11 -8.41
C GLY A 181 10.74 26.06 -7.94
N GLU A 182 10.48 25.99 -6.64
CA GLU A 182 9.46 25.10 -6.07
C GLU A 182 8.08 25.40 -6.64
N ALA A 183 7.66 26.67 -6.71
CA ALA A 183 6.36 27.03 -7.27
C ALA A 183 6.20 26.54 -8.73
N ALA A 184 7.26 26.61 -9.53
CA ALA A 184 7.26 26.08 -10.89
C ALA A 184 7.16 24.54 -10.92
N LEU A 185 7.91 23.85 -10.06
CA LEU A 185 7.86 22.39 -9.93
C LEU A 185 6.46 21.91 -9.49
N ARG A 186 5.84 22.56 -8.50
CA ARG A 186 4.47 22.26 -8.05
C ARG A 186 3.44 22.44 -9.16
N LEU A 187 3.56 23.48 -9.98
CA LEU A 187 2.68 23.70 -11.12
C LEU A 187 2.81 22.58 -12.15
N MET A 188 4.04 22.21 -12.52
CA MET A 188 4.31 21.11 -13.47
C MET A 188 3.80 19.76 -12.93
N PHE A 189 4.04 19.49 -11.65
CA PHE A 189 3.56 18.29 -10.99
C PHE A 189 2.03 18.21 -11.00
N SER A 190 1.36 19.30 -10.66
CA SER A 190 -0.11 19.40 -10.70
C SER A 190 -0.66 19.15 -12.11
N HIS A 191 0.00 19.65 -13.15
CA HIS A 191 -0.35 19.36 -14.54
C HIS A 191 -0.17 17.88 -14.91
N ALA A 192 0.94 17.28 -14.50
CA ALA A 192 1.21 15.87 -14.74
C ALA A 192 0.18 14.95 -14.05
N GLU A 193 -0.18 15.26 -12.79
CA GLU A 193 -1.21 14.55 -12.02
C GLU A 193 -2.59 14.67 -12.68
N ARG A 194 -3.02 15.89 -13.05
CA ARG A 194 -4.29 16.11 -13.76
C ARG A 194 -4.35 15.31 -15.07
N ALA A 195 -3.29 15.37 -15.88
CA ALA A 195 -3.21 14.64 -17.14
C ALA A 195 -3.20 13.10 -16.95
N ALA A 196 -2.65 12.61 -15.83
CA ALA A 196 -2.65 11.20 -15.50
C ALA A 196 -4.00 10.72 -14.97
N ARG A 197 -4.76 11.57 -14.27
CA ARG A 197 -6.13 11.27 -13.83
C ARG A 197 -7.11 11.27 -15.01
N ALA A 198 -7.02 12.25 -15.91
CA ALA A 198 -7.83 12.31 -17.12
C ALA A 198 -7.71 11.03 -17.98
N ARG A 199 -6.49 10.50 -18.13
CA ARG A 199 -6.23 9.23 -18.85
C ARG A 199 -6.78 7.98 -18.15
N ARG A 200 -7.08 8.05 -16.85
CA ARG A 200 -7.61 6.94 -16.04
C ARG A 200 -9.14 6.94 -15.94
N SER A 201 -9.79 8.09 -16.16
CA SER A 201 -11.26 8.15 -16.20
C SER A 201 -11.77 7.33 -17.39
N PRO A 202 -12.64 6.33 -17.17
CA PRO A 202 -13.26 5.56 -18.23
C PRO A 202 -14.25 6.48 -18.96
N GLY A 203 -13.77 7.18 -19.99
CA GLY A 203 -14.58 8.16 -20.73
C GLY A 203 -13.84 9.04 -21.73
N SER A 204 -12.50 9.12 -21.72
CA SER A 204 -11.76 9.91 -22.72
C SER A 204 -10.76 9.05 -23.50
N GLY A 205 -11.20 8.53 -24.65
CA GLY A 205 -10.32 7.91 -25.64
C GLY A 205 -10.97 6.70 -26.33
N ALA A 206 -11.28 6.85 -27.61
CA ALA A 206 -11.93 5.85 -28.46
C ALA A 206 -11.21 4.50 -28.45
N GLY A 207 -11.95 3.41 -28.21
CA GLY A 207 -11.51 2.05 -28.55
C GLY A 207 -11.60 0.97 -27.45
N ALA A 208 -11.97 1.30 -26.21
CA ALA A 208 -12.26 0.28 -25.19
C ALA A 208 -13.78 0.02 -25.13
N PRO A 209 -14.25 -1.24 -25.15
CA PRO A 209 -15.67 -1.54 -25.00
C PRO A 209 -16.17 -0.96 -23.67
N ALA A 210 -17.35 -0.35 -23.72
CA ALA A 210 -18.02 0.23 -22.56
C ALA A 210 -17.98 -0.75 -21.36
N PRO A 211 -17.80 -0.27 -20.12
CA PRO A 211 -18.01 -1.13 -18.97
C PRO A 211 -19.45 -1.61 -19.02
N ALA A 212 -19.64 -2.92 -19.18
CA ALA A 212 -20.93 -3.53 -19.01
C ALA A 212 -21.50 -3.08 -17.66
N GLU A 213 -22.79 -2.77 -17.61
CA GLU A 213 -23.52 -2.52 -16.36
C GLU A 213 -23.28 -3.72 -15.41
N GLY A 214 -22.36 -3.56 -14.48
CA GLY A 214 -21.88 -4.61 -13.60
C GLY A 214 -20.44 -4.32 -13.19
N GLY A 215 -20.19 -4.22 -11.87
CA GLY A 215 -18.83 -4.11 -11.34
C GLY A 215 -17.93 -5.26 -11.82
N PRO A 216 -16.61 -5.17 -11.61
CA PRO A 216 -15.69 -6.24 -12.00
C PRO A 216 -16.16 -7.55 -11.37
N GLY A 217 -16.50 -8.54 -12.22
CA GLY A 217 -16.87 -9.87 -11.77
C GLY A 217 -15.76 -10.49 -10.91
N PRO A 218 -16.06 -11.61 -10.22
CA PRO A 218 -15.09 -12.24 -9.33
C PRO A 218 -13.81 -12.60 -10.10
N LEU A 219 -12.66 -12.33 -9.48
CA LEU A 219 -11.36 -12.69 -9.99
C LEU A 219 -11.13 -14.20 -9.85
N ASP A 220 -10.25 -14.75 -10.68
CA ASP A 220 -9.63 -16.05 -10.45
C ASP A 220 -8.42 -15.92 -9.49
N GLU A 221 -7.88 -17.04 -9.01
CA GLU A 221 -6.71 -17.01 -8.11
C GLU A 221 -5.47 -16.32 -8.74
N PRO A 222 -5.12 -16.53 -10.02
CA PRO A 222 -4.06 -15.76 -10.67
C PRO A 222 -4.35 -14.25 -10.72
N GLY A 223 -5.59 -13.85 -11.01
CA GLY A 223 -6.03 -12.46 -10.99
C GLY A 223 -5.95 -11.84 -9.60
N MET A 224 -6.32 -12.59 -8.56
CA MET A 224 -6.12 -12.20 -7.17
C MET A 224 -4.63 -11.98 -6.87
N ARG A 225 -3.75 -12.91 -7.26
CA ARG A 225 -2.30 -12.78 -7.02
C ARG A 225 -1.73 -11.54 -7.70
N ARG A 226 -2.13 -11.25 -8.94
CA ARG A 226 -1.72 -10.03 -9.64
C ARG A 226 -2.26 -8.74 -9.00
N TRP A 227 -3.55 -8.72 -8.65
CA TRP A 227 -4.19 -7.53 -8.08
C TRP A 227 -3.69 -7.23 -6.66
N THR A 228 -3.59 -8.28 -5.83
CA THR A 228 -2.98 -8.16 -4.51
C THR A 228 -1.50 -7.88 -4.63
N GLY A 229 -0.83 -8.33 -5.71
CA GLY A 229 0.59 -8.19 -6.03
C GLY A 229 1.51 -9.16 -5.30
N ALA A 230 0.99 -10.37 -5.06
CA ALA A 230 1.71 -11.51 -4.48
C ALA A 230 2.99 -11.87 -5.26
N ASP A 231 3.06 -11.55 -6.56
CA ASP A 231 4.24 -11.79 -7.41
C ASP A 231 5.34 -10.72 -7.26
N GLY A 232 5.12 -9.68 -6.44
CA GLY A 232 5.97 -8.49 -6.43
C GLY A 232 5.96 -7.65 -5.16
N VAL A 233 5.61 -8.22 -4.01
CA VAL A 233 5.76 -7.59 -2.69
C VAL A 233 4.86 -6.36 -2.49
N THR A 234 3.64 -6.59 -2.01
CA THR A 234 2.60 -5.55 -1.91
C THR A 234 2.06 -5.38 -0.50
N ALA A 235 1.96 -4.12 -0.08
CA ALA A 235 1.33 -3.61 1.14
C ALA A 235 1.51 -4.50 2.37
N SER A 236 2.75 -4.83 2.73
CA SER A 236 3.03 -5.61 3.95
C SER A 236 3.02 -4.71 5.16
N GLY A 237 2.29 -5.14 6.18
CA GLY A 237 2.37 -4.58 7.53
C GLY A 237 1.50 -3.35 7.75
N THR A 238 1.39 -2.44 6.78
CA THR A 238 0.73 -1.13 7.02
C THR A 238 -0.73 -1.09 6.62
N LEU A 239 -1.13 -1.80 5.56
CA LEU A 239 -2.52 -1.80 5.08
C LEU A 239 -3.29 -3.00 5.66
N PRO A 240 -4.21 -2.78 6.63
CA PRO A 240 -5.10 -3.82 7.10
C PRO A 240 -6.03 -4.22 5.97
N VAL A 241 -6.15 -5.52 5.75
CA VAL A 241 -7.06 -6.11 4.77
C VAL A 241 -7.94 -7.09 5.52
N ALA A 242 -9.25 -6.84 5.48
CA ALA A 242 -10.21 -7.81 5.96
C ALA A 242 -10.48 -8.85 4.86
N LEU A 243 -10.57 -10.11 5.27
CA LEU A 243 -10.88 -11.24 4.41
C LEU A 243 -12.17 -11.87 4.90
N VAL A 244 -13.09 -12.10 3.97
CA VAL A 244 -14.33 -12.83 4.23
C VAL A 244 -14.35 -14.04 3.31
N GLY A 245 -14.10 -15.23 3.86
CA GLY A 245 -14.37 -16.49 3.17
C GLY A 245 -15.85 -16.75 3.20
N VAL A 246 -16.47 -17.07 2.06
CA VAL A 246 -17.90 -17.37 1.93
C VAL A 246 -18.05 -18.71 1.25
N ARG A 247 -18.83 -19.60 1.85
CA ARG A 247 -19.24 -20.87 1.26
C ARG A 247 -20.75 -20.85 1.08
N VAL A 248 -21.20 -21.15 -0.13
CA VAL A 248 -22.61 -21.28 -0.49
C VAL A 248 -22.86 -22.72 -0.91
N ASP A 249 -23.49 -23.48 -0.04
CA ASP A 249 -23.87 -24.87 -0.29
C ASP A 249 -25.27 -24.94 -0.90
N GLU A 250 -25.41 -25.76 -1.94
CA GLU A 250 -26.72 -26.26 -2.39
C GLU A 250 -27.11 -27.44 -1.50
N PRO A 251 -28.40 -27.57 -1.12
CA PRO A 251 -28.80 -28.61 -0.18
C PRO A 251 -28.69 -29.97 -0.87
N ALA A 252 -28.20 -30.98 -0.13
CA ALA A 252 -28.14 -32.35 -0.61
C ALA A 252 -29.57 -32.86 -0.91
N GLY A 253 -29.83 -33.24 -2.17
CA GLY A 253 -31.09 -33.86 -2.58
C GLY A 253 -31.86 -33.20 -3.73
N VAL A 254 -31.31 -32.18 -4.39
CA VAL A 254 -31.92 -31.67 -5.63
C VAL A 254 -31.75 -32.72 -6.74
N PRO A 255 -32.84 -33.23 -7.35
CA PRO A 255 -32.72 -34.18 -8.45
C PRO A 255 -31.97 -33.53 -9.62
N GLU A 256 -31.11 -34.29 -10.33
CA GLU A 256 -30.42 -33.90 -11.59
C GLU A 256 -31.37 -33.51 -12.76
N ARG A 257 -32.62 -33.15 -12.49
CA ARG A 257 -33.70 -32.96 -13.46
C ARG A 257 -33.66 -31.64 -14.23
N PHE A 258 -32.78 -30.70 -13.90
CA PHE A 258 -32.69 -29.41 -14.60
C PHE A 258 -31.30 -29.24 -15.24
N GLY A 259 -31.26 -29.34 -16.56
CA GLY A 259 -30.02 -29.37 -17.34
C GLY A 259 -29.15 -28.11 -17.22
N ARG A 260 -27.89 -28.22 -17.65
CA ARG A 260 -26.75 -27.27 -17.55
C ARG A 260 -27.04 -25.75 -17.73
N ARG A 261 -28.19 -25.33 -18.27
CA ARG A 261 -28.58 -23.93 -18.47
C ARG A 261 -29.17 -23.25 -17.22
N THR A 262 -29.78 -23.99 -16.29
CA THR A 262 -30.30 -23.45 -15.02
C THR A 262 -29.18 -23.22 -14.00
N THR A 263 -28.21 -24.15 -13.92
CA THR A 263 -27.02 -24.06 -13.06
C THR A 263 -26.22 -22.76 -13.31
N GLY A 264 -26.12 -22.33 -14.56
CA GLY A 264 -25.43 -21.07 -14.90
C GLY A 264 -26.15 -19.81 -14.39
N ARG A 265 -27.50 -19.82 -14.33
CA ARG A 265 -28.28 -18.67 -13.83
C ARG A 265 -28.25 -18.58 -12.31
N GLU A 266 -28.32 -19.71 -11.63
CA GLU A 266 -28.19 -19.83 -10.17
C GLU A 266 -26.80 -19.38 -9.73
N ALA A 267 -25.73 -19.92 -10.35
CA ALA A 267 -24.37 -19.48 -10.09
C ALA A 267 -24.17 -17.98 -10.30
N GLN A 268 -24.77 -17.41 -11.36
CA GLN A 268 -24.70 -15.96 -11.61
C GLN A 268 -25.52 -15.16 -10.58
N ALA A 269 -26.61 -15.71 -10.04
CA ALA A 269 -27.38 -15.08 -8.98
C ALA A 269 -26.60 -15.07 -7.66
N VAL A 270 -25.94 -16.19 -7.31
CA VAL A 270 -25.04 -16.29 -6.16
C VAL A 270 -23.89 -15.30 -6.29
N ILE A 271 -23.21 -15.25 -7.45
CA ILE A 271 -22.14 -14.28 -7.69
C ILE A 271 -22.64 -12.85 -7.46
N ARG A 272 -23.81 -12.48 -8.02
CA ARG A 272 -24.37 -11.15 -7.82
C ARG A 272 -24.68 -10.85 -6.35
N ALA A 273 -25.26 -11.80 -5.62
CA ALA A 273 -25.55 -11.65 -4.20
C ALA A 273 -24.27 -11.47 -3.36
N VAL A 274 -23.24 -12.26 -3.65
CA VAL A 274 -21.93 -12.19 -2.98
C VAL A 274 -21.20 -10.88 -3.29
N THR A 275 -21.32 -10.34 -4.50
CA THR A 275 -20.62 -9.10 -4.89
C THR A 275 -21.40 -7.82 -4.62
N ALA A 276 -22.71 -7.89 -4.36
CA ALA A 276 -23.55 -6.70 -4.17
C ALA A 276 -23.10 -5.77 -3.02
N PRO A 277 -22.59 -6.27 -1.89
CA PRO A 277 -22.10 -5.43 -0.79
C PRO A 277 -20.76 -4.73 -1.05
N LEU A 278 -20.06 -5.05 -2.15
CA LEU A 278 -18.68 -4.65 -2.36
C LEU A 278 -18.55 -3.20 -2.82
N ARG A 279 -17.60 -2.48 -2.23
CA ARG A 279 -17.19 -1.14 -2.68
C ARG A 279 -16.33 -1.24 -3.94
N PRO A 280 -16.14 -0.14 -4.70
CA PRO A 280 -15.28 -0.15 -5.90
C PRO A 280 -13.82 -0.60 -5.66
N VAL A 281 -13.33 -0.48 -4.43
CA VAL A 281 -11.98 -0.88 -4.00
C VAL A 281 -11.88 -2.36 -3.60
N ASP A 282 -13.02 -2.98 -3.28
CA ASP A 282 -13.09 -4.36 -2.81
C ASP A 282 -13.03 -5.34 -4.00
N ARG A 283 -12.64 -6.58 -3.74
CA ARG A 283 -12.62 -7.64 -4.76
C ARG A 283 -13.22 -8.93 -4.23
N ALA A 284 -14.04 -9.58 -5.06
CA ALA A 284 -14.39 -10.98 -4.88
C ALA A 284 -13.43 -11.85 -5.70
N VAL A 285 -13.09 -13.01 -5.15
CA VAL A 285 -12.31 -14.05 -5.80
C VAL A 285 -13.12 -15.33 -5.74
N ARG A 286 -13.29 -16.01 -6.87
CA ARG A 286 -13.92 -17.32 -6.91
C ARG A 286 -12.84 -18.38 -6.72
N LEU A 287 -12.88 -19.09 -5.60
CA LEU A 287 -11.91 -20.13 -5.24
C LEU A 287 -12.33 -21.48 -5.79
N THR A 288 -13.62 -21.79 -5.66
CA THR A 288 -14.26 -22.98 -6.23
C THR A 288 -15.65 -22.61 -6.76
N ASP A 289 -16.45 -23.59 -7.16
CA ASP A 289 -17.82 -23.32 -7.57
C ASP A 289 -18.72 -22.81 -6.44
N GLN A 290 -18.40 -23.15 -5.19
CA GLN A 290 -19.19 -22.84 -3.99
C GLN A 290 -18.45 -21.94 -2.99
N GLU A 291 -17.14 -21.74 -3.17
CA GLU A 291 -16.31 -20.95 -2.26
C GLU A 291 -15.83 -19.66 -2.92
N TYR A 292 -16.03 -18.57 -2.20
CA TYR A 292 -15.64 -17.22 -2.58
C TYR A 292 -14.77 -16.60 -1.47
N LEU A 293 -13.87 -15.72 -1.85
CA LEU A 293 -13.09 -14.89 -0.93
C LEU A 293 -13.34 -13.42 -1.26
N LEU A 294 -13.79 -12.65 -0.29
CA LEU A 294 -13.90 -11.21 -0.38
C LEU A 294 -12.66 -10.59 0.25
N ILE A 295 -12.00 -9.72 -0.50
CA ILE A 295 -10.84 -8.97 -0.05
C ILE A 295 -11.27 -7.52 0.10
N LEU A 296 -11.27 -7.04 1.35
CA LEU A 296 -11.85 -5.77 1.76
C LEU A 296 -10.77 -4.90 2.43
N PRO A 297 -10.04 -4.08 1.64
CA PRO A 297 -8.99 -3.23 2.19
C PRO A 297 -9.55 -2.18 3.15
N SER A 298 -8.75 -1.81 4.16
CA SER A 298 -9.05 -0.68 5.05
C SER A 298 -10.35 -0.84 5.86
N LEU A 299 -10.82 -2.07 6.06
CA LEU A 299 -11.95 -2.36 6.94
C LEU A 299 -11.48 -2.92 8.29
N THR A 300 -12.21 -2.55 9.33
CA THR A 300 -12.13 -3.20 10.64
C THR A 300 -12.84 -4.56 10.63
N GLU A 301 -12.61 -5.37 11.66
CA GLU A 301 -13.26 -6.67 11.81
C GLU A 301 -14.78 -6.52 11.90
N GLU A 302 -15.27 -5.54 12.66
CA GLU A 302 -16.70 -5.25 12.80
C GLU A 302 -17.36 -4.92 11.46
N GLN A 303 -16.71 -4.07 10.65
CA GLN A 303 -17.20 -3.73 9.31
C GLN A 303 -17.18 -4.95 8.38
N ALA A 304 -16.16 -5.80 8.47
CA ALA A 304 -16.08 -7.02 7.66
C ALA A 304 -17.16 -8.05 8.06
N VAL A 305 -17.48 -8.17 9.35
CA VAL A 305 -18.60 -8.97 9.84
C VAL A 305 -19.93 -8.42 9.32
N ALA A 306 -20.11 -7.09 9.29
CA ALA A 306 -21.31 -6.49 8.71
C ALA A 306 -21.45 -6.82 7.21
N VAL A 307 -20.35 -6.78 6.45
CA VAL A 307 -20.34 -7.23 5.04
C VAL A 307 -20.70 -8.71 4.92
N ALA A 308 -20.17 -9.58 5.79
CA ALA A 308 -20.54 -11.00 5.81
C ALA A 308 -22.04 -11.21 6.09
N GLY A 309 -22.62 -10.42 7.01
CA GLY A 309 -24.07 -10.41 7.27
C GLY A 309 -24.89 -9.99 6.05
N GLN A 310 -24.47 -8.93 5.35
CA GLN A 310 -25.13 -8.48 4.11
C GLN A 310 -25.08 -9.54 3.01
N VAL A 311 -23.97 -10.27 2.87
CA VAL A 311 -23.85 -11.40 1.94
C VAL A 311 -24.82 -12.52 2.33
N HIS A 312 -24.89 -12.86 3.62
CA HIS A 312 -25.81 -13.89 4.12
C HIS A 312 -27.28 -13.55 3.82
N GLU A 313 -27.69 -12.31 4.08
CA GLU A 313 -29.02 -11.81 3.75
C GLU A 313 -29.30 -11.85 2.23
N ALA A 314 -28.36 -11.36 1.42
CA ALA A 314 -28.50 -11.32 -0.04
C ALA A 314 -28.64 -12.71 -0.67
N VAL A 315 -27.88 -13.68 -0.19
CA VAL A 315 -27.96 -15.06 -0.70
C VAL A 315 -29.21 -15.78 -0.19
N THR A 316 -29.59 -15.57 1.08
CA THR A 316 -30.85 -16.13 1.62
C THR A 316 -32.08 -15.61 0.86
N ALA A 317 -32.06 -14.34 0.46
CA ALA A 317 -33.11 -13.74 -0.35
C ALA A 317 -33.26 -14.39 -1.73
N LEU A 318 -32.25 -15.11 -2.25
CA LEU A 318 -32.36 -15.85 -3.51
C LEU A 318 -33.44 -16.93 -3.45
N ALA A 319 -33.79 -17.47 -2.28
CA ALA A 319 -34.88 -18.42 -2.11
C ALA A 319 -36.24 -17.88 -2.63
N GLN A 320 -36.43 -16.56 -2.65
CA GLN A 320 -37.64 -15.94 -3.22
C GLN A 320 -37.70 -16.06 -4.75
N SER A 321 -36.53 -16.02 -5.41
CA SER A 321 -36.41 -16.11 -6.88
C SER A 321 -36.18 -17.55 -7.35
N TYR A 322 -35.67 -18.41 -6.47
CA TYR A 322 -35.34 -19.81 -6.71
C TYR A 322 -35.97 -20.69 -5.62
N PRO A 323 -37.31 -20.83 -5.58
CA PRO A 323 -38.02 -21.49 -4.48
C PRO A 323 -37.72 -22.99 -4.32
N PHE A 324 -37.03 -23.60 -5.29
CA PHE A 324 -36.63 -25.00 -5.27
C PHE A 324 -35.14 -25.20 -4.90
N VAL A 325 -34.42 -24.12 -4.59
CA VAL A 325 -33.01 -24.15 -4.19
C VAL A 325 -32.86 -23.45 -2.84
N ALA A 326 -32.53 -24.21 -1.80
CA ALA A 326 -32.29 -23.65 -0.47
C ALA A 326 -30.79 -23.49 -0.23
N PHE A 327 -30.26 -22.29 -0.47
CA PHE A 327 -28.85 -22.01 -0.25
C PHE A 327 -28.53 -21.96 1.25
N ALA A 328 -27.54 -22.74 1.68
CA ALA A 328 -26.91 -22.57 3.00
C ALA A 328 -25.65 -21.73 2.84
N VAL A 329 -25.45 -20.75 3.73
CA VAL A 329 -24.36 -19.79 3.62
C VAL A 329 -23.60 -19.71 4.91
N HIS A 330 -22.30 -19.95 4.81
CA HIS A 330 -21.35 -19.88 5.91
C HIS A 330 -20.24 -18.92 5.55
N ALA A 331 -19.80 -18.12 6.52
CA ALA A 331 -18.70 -17.19 6.34
C ALA A 331 -17.65 -17.32 7.43
N ALA A 332 -16.42 -16.91 7.12
CA ALA A 332 -15.34 -16.76 8.07
C ALA A 332 -14.64 -15.41 7.85
N VAL A 333 -14.41 -14.67 8.92
CA VAL A 333 -13.86 -13.30 8.87
C VAL A 333 -12.53 -13.23 9.60
N THR A 334 -11.55 -12.55 9.01
CA THR A 334 -10.31 -12.14 9.67
C THR A 334 -9.85 -10.77 9.16
N VAL A 335 -9.05 -10.06 9.93
CA VAL A 335 -8.33 -8.85 9.49
C VAL A 335 -6.85 -9.11 9.65
N THR A 336 -6.08 -8.80 8.60
CA THR A 336 -4.64 -9.04 8.61
C THR A 336 -3.84 -7.98 7.87
N THR A 337 -2.64 -7.72 8.38
CA THR A 337 -1.60 -6.96 7.69
C THR A 337 -0.54 -7.87 7.05
N ARG A 338 -0.64 -9.19 7.28
CA ARG A 338 0.28 -10.22 6.77
C ARG A 338 0.16 -10.39 5.26
N ARG A 339 1.31 -10.68 4.63
CA ARG A 339 1.43 -10.96 3.20
C ARG A 339 2.39 -12.14 3.01
N PRO A 340 2.06 -13.13 2.15
CA PRO A 340 0.81 -13.28 1.38
C PRO A 340 -0.44 -13.40 2.27
N LEU A 341 -1.62 -13.16 1.70
CA LEU A 341 -2.88 -13.20 2.45
C LEU A 341 -3.15 -14.62 2.99
N PRO A 342 -3.69 -14.78 4.22
CA PRO A 342 -4.06 -16.07 4.83
C PRO A 342 -5.27 -16.77 4.19
N VAL A 343 -5.24 -16.97 2.88
CA VAL A 343 -6.35 -17.59 2.17
C VAL A 343 -6.63 -19.01 2.68
N ALA A 344 -5.58 -19.78 2.99
CA ALA A 344 -5.73 -21.14 3.50
C ALA A 344 -6.41 -21.18 4.88
N ASP A 345 -6.04 -20.29 5.80
CA ASP A 345 -6.61 -20.24 7.16
C ASP A 345 -8.09 -19.85 7.11
N VAL A 346 -8.43 -18.85 6.29
CA VAL A 346 -9.83 -18.43 6.07
C VAL A 346 -10.65 -19.55 5.45
N ARG A 347 -10.09 -20.30 4.48
CA ARG A 347 -10.76 -21.45 3.87
C ARG A 347 -10.98 -22.59 4.87
N HIS A 348 -10.00 -22.85 5.73
CA HIS A 348 -10.17 -23.84 6.80
C HIS A 348 -11.31 -23.44 7.74
N ALA A 349 -11.34 -22.17 8.16
CA ALA A 349 -12.35 -21.65 9.06
C ALA A 349 -13.76 -21.66 8.46
N VAL A 350 -13.94 -21.32 7.18
CA VAL A 350 -15.26 -21.40 6.54
C VAL A 350 -15.73 -22.85 6.38
N GLY A 351 -14.81 -23.78 6.11
CA GLY A 351 -15.12 -25.21 6.07
C GLY A 351 -15.50 -25.77 7.44
N TRP A 352 -14.87 -25.30 8.51
CA TRP A 352 -15.29 -25.61 9.88
C TRP A 352 -16.67 -25.02 10.19
N ALA A 353 -16.91 -23.74 9.85
CA ALA A 353 -18.18 -23.07 10.09
C ALA A 353 -19.35 -23.80 9.40
N ALA A 354 -19.15 -24.28 8.18
CA ALA A 354 -20.14 -25.08 7.46
C ALA A 354 -20.42 -26.44 8.13
N ARG A 355 -19.39 -27.13 8.64
CA ARG A 355 -19.58 -28.41 9.35
C ARG A 355 -20.33 -28.25 10.67
N GLU A 356 -20.04 -27.18 11.40
CA GLU A 356 -20.66 -26.91 12.71
C GLU A 356 -21.98 -26.14 12.61
N GLY A 357 -22.41 -25.74 11.41
CA GLY A 357 -23.64 -24.96 11.21
C GLY A 357 -23.54 -23.52 11.72
N VAL A 358 -22.32 -22.98 11.87
CA VAL A 358 -22.09 -21.61 12.31
C VAL A 358 -22.25 -20.65 11.12
N PRO A 359 -23.13 -19.63 11.19
CA PRO A 359 -23.33 -18.72 10.05
C PRO A 359 -22.10 -17.86 9.74
N VAL A 360 -21.44 -17.31 10.76
CA VAL A 360 -20.23 -16.48 10.62
C VAL A 360 -19.22 -16.83 11.72
N ALA A 361 -18.09 -17.40 11.35
CA ALA A 361 -16.94 -17.62 12.22
C ALA A 361 -16.00 -16.40 12.20
N ARG A 362 -15.36 -16.11 13.34
CA ARG A 362 -14.33 -15.07 13.45
C ARG A 362 -13.00 -15.73 13.78
N LEU A 363 -11.97 -15.39 13.03
CA LEU A 363 -10.60 -15.73 13.39
C LEU A 363 -10.00 -14.55 14.12
N ALA A 364 -9.10 -14.81 15.08
CA ALA A 364 -8.37 -13.76 15.75
C ALA A 364 -7.67 -12.86 14.71
N PRO A 365 -7.73 -11.52 14.86
CA PRO A 365 -6.93 -10.63 14.02
C PRO A 365 -5.46 -10.94 14.26
N GLU A 366 -4.75 -11.22 13.18
CA GLU A 366 -3.37 -11.71 13.25
C GLU A 366 -2.44 -10.62 12.73
N ALA A 367 -1.60 -10.10 13.63
CA ALA A 367 -0.48 -9.24 13.27
C ALA A 367 0.56 -10.06 12.48
N ALA A 368 1.35 -9.40 11.63
CA ALA A 368 2.50 -10.06 11.03
C ALA A 368 3.39 -10.63 12.16
N GLU A 369 3.61 -11.94 12.18
CA GLU A 369 4.61 -12.53 13.07
C GLU A 369 5.96 -11.88 12.72
N ALA A 370 6.60 -11.26 13.70
CA ALA A 370 8.01 -10.91 13.59
C ALA A 370 8.78 -12.19 13.24
N PRO A 371 9.69 -12.17 12.24
CA PRO A 371 10.46 -13.35 11.93
C PRO A 371 11.23 -13.76 13.19
N ALA A 372 10.98 -14.98 13.66
CA ALA A 372 11.71 -15.55 14.79
C ALA A 372 13.22 -15.46 14.46
N GLY A 373 13.94 -14.69 15.27
CA GLY A 373 15.36 -14.45 15.08
C GLY A 373 16.13 -15.75 14.90
N ARG A 374 16.97 -15.79 13.86
CA ARG A 374 18.05 -16.76 13.73
C ARG A 374 19.37 -16.02 13.69
#